data_AF-A0A6V7IKP9-F1
#
_entry.id   AF-A0A6V7IKP9-F1
#
_cell.length_a   1.000
_cell.length_b   1.000
_cell.length_c   1.000
_cell.angle_alpha   90.00
_cell.angle_beta   90.00
_cell.angle_gamma   90.00
#
_symmetry.space_group_name_H-M   'P 1'
#
loop_
_entity.id
_entity.type
_entity.pdbx_description
1 polymer ?
#
loop_
_entity_poly.entity_id
_entity_poly.type
_entity_poly.pdbx_seq_one_letter_code
_entity_poly.pdbx_strand_id
1 'polypeptide(L)'
;CSRSCGRRGLQFRMARCVPPENEKNLYRCPGETTPDEMRACKGQAPCKAFCKNDKSRYCLAPNLKKYCKIEEFRKNCCKSCTNF
;
A
#
# COMPACT_ATOMS: atom_id res chain seq x y z
N CYS A 1 -1.48 2.11 7.78
CA CYS A 1 -1.84 0.89 7.02
C CYS A 1 -0.78 0.66 5.94
N SER A 2 -0.40 -0.59 5.65
CA SER A 2 0.61 -0.95 4.63
C SER A 2 0.20 -0.65 3.18
N ARG A 3 -1.10 -0.44 2.93
CA ARG A 3 -1.64 -0.02 1.63
C ARG A 3 -2.55 1.18 1.80
N SER A 4 -2.54 2.09 0.83
CA SER A 4 -3.42 3.26 0.78
C SER A 4 -4.77 2.98 0.10
N CYS A 5 -4.92 1.85 -0.60
CA CYS A 5 -6.15 1.44 -1.26
C CYS A 5 -6.36 -0.07 -1.19
N GLY A 6 -7.61 -0.50 -1.42
CA GLY A 6 -8.01 -1.89 -1.48
C GLY A 6 -8.13 -2.56 -0.11
N ARG A 7 -8.74 -3.75 -0.05
CA ARG A 7 -9.07 -4.44 1.21
C ARG A 7 -7.92 -5.26 1.81
N ARG A 8 -6.76 -5.32 1.14
CA ARG A 8 -5.63 -6.19 1.51
C ARG A 8 -4.50 -5.44 2.23
N GLY A 9 -4.79 -4.28 2.81
CA GLY A 9 -3.84 -3.58 3.67
C GLY A 9 -3.82 -4.19 5.07
N LEU A 10 -2.64 -4.24 5.68
CA LEU A 10 -2.44 -4.64 7.08
C LEU A 10 -1.97 -3.44 7.90
N GLN A 11 -2.31 -3.44 9.18
CA GLN A 11 -1.70 -2.53 10.15
C GLN A 11 -1.28 -3.29 11.40
N PHE A 12 -0.23 -2.79 12.01
CA PHE A 12 0.43 -3.39 13.16
C PHE A 12 0.44 -2.36 14.29
N ARG A 13 0.21 -2.83 15.51
CA ARG A 13 0.32 -2.04 16.73
C ARG A 13 1.08 -2.87 17.75
N MET A 14 2.13 -2.27 18.30
CA MET A 14 2.89 -2.83 19.41
C MET A 14 2.61 -1.96 20.63
N ALA A 15 2.27 -2.55 21.76
CA ALA A 15 2.28 -1.83 23.02
C ALA A 15 3.68 -1.91 23.65
N ARG A 16 4.04 -0.92 24.46
CA ARG A 16 5.29 -0.91 25.20
C ARG A 16 4.98 -0.51 26.63
N CYS A 17 5.52 -1.26 27.57
CA CYS A 17 5.50 -0.92 28.98
C CYS A 17 6.78 -0.12 29.27
N VAL A 18 6.63 1.14 29.66
CA VAL A 18 7.75 2.03 30.00
C VAL A 18 7.63 2.36 31.49
N PRO A 19 8.55 1.89 32.35
CA PRO A 19 8.53 2.25 33.76
C PRO A 19 8.96 3.71 33.97
N PRO A 20 8.44 4.40 35.00
CA PRO A 20 8.92 5.73 35.38
C PRO A 20 10.41 5.70 35.76
N GLU A 21 11.16 6.76 35.42
CA GLU A 21 12.63 6.79 35.42
C GLU A 21 13.29 6.31 36.73
N ASN A 22 12.65 6.60 37.86
CA ASN A 22 13.21 6.39 39.20
C ASN A 22 12.78 5.09 39.89
N GLU A 23 11.87 4.30 39.28
CA GLU A 23 11.25 3.14 39.92
C GLU A 23 11.31 1.87 39.05
N LYS A 24 12.41 1.71 38.31
CA LYS A 24 12.64 0.55 37.41
C LYS A 24 12.59 -0.81 38.12
N ASN A 25 12.83 -0.84 39.43
CA ASN A 25 12.87 -2.06 40.24
C ASN A 25 11.52 -2.41 40.90
N LEU A 26 10.59 -1.45 40.97
CA LEU A 26 9.27 -1.63 41.61
C LEU A 26 8.20 -2.02 40.58
N TYR A 27 8.27 -1.47 39.36
CA TYR A 27 7.38 -1.81 38.26
C TYR A 27 8.05 -2.80 37.30
N ARG A 28 7.77 -4.08 37.51
CA ARG A 28 8.15 -5.13 36.56
C ARG A 28 7.07 -5.23 35.49
N CYS A 29 7.40 -4.85 34.26
CA CYS A 29 6.53 -5.15 33.12
C CYS A 29 6.36 -6.68 33.04
N PRO A 30 5.13 -7.22 33.08
CA PRO A 30 4.92 -8.65 32.90
C PRO A 30 5.49 -9.04 31.52
N GLY A 31 6.41 -10.00 31.53
CA GLY A 31 7.20 -10.52 30.41
C GLY A 31 6.98 -9.87 29.05
N GLU A 32 7.91 -8.98 28.68
CA GLU A 32 8.44 -8.59 27.34
C GLU A 32 7.54 -8.44 26.10
N THR A 33 6.30 -8.88 26.07
CA THR A 33 5.46 -8.90 24.86
C THR A 33 4.01 -8.67 25.25
N THR A 34 3.63 -7.40 25.38
CA THR A 34 2.24 -7.08 25.06
C THR A 34 1.99 -7.57 23.63
N PRO A 35 0.96 -8.38 23.37
CA PRO A 35 0.81 -9.04 22.09
C PRO A 35 0.72 -8.01 20.98
N ASP A 36 1.55 -8.18 19.96
CA ASP A 36 1.47 -7.37 18.75
C ASP A 36 0.11 -7.60 18.09
N GLU A 37 -0.66 -6.52 17.93
CA GLU A 37 -1.94 -6.58 17.26
C GLU A 37 -1.73 -6.35 15.77
N MET A 38 -1.98 -7.39 14.98
CA MET A 38 -2.12 -7.27 13.53
C MET A 38 -3.61 -7.25 13.16
N ARG A 39 -4.03 -6.26 12.37
CA ARG A 39 -5.37 -6.25 11.80
C ARG A 39 -5.40 -5.80 10.34
N ALA A 40 -6.42 -6.28 9.62
CA ALA A 40 -6.74 -5.78 8.30
C ALA A 40 -7.22 -4.33 8.38
N CYS A 41 -6.83 -3.52 7.40
CA CYS A 41 -7.26 -2.14 7.30
C CYS A 41 -8.71 -2.06 6.82
N LYS A 42 -9.50 -1.20 7.47
CA LYS A 42 -10.91 -0.96 7.15
C LYS A 42 -11.08 0.44 6.54
N GLY A 43 -12.13 0.62 5.72
CA GLY A 43 -12.52 1.94 5.19
C GLY A 43 -11.68 2.46 4.01
N GLN A 44 -10.83 1.65 3.41
CA GLN A 44 -10.01 2.07 2.28
C GLN A 44 -10.80 2.03 0.97
N ALA A 45 -10.67 3.10 0.18
CA ALA A 45 -11.22 3.13 -1.16
C ALA A 45 -10.69 1.93 -1.98
N PRO A 46 -11.51 1.33 -2.86
CA PRO A 46 -11.02 0.31 -3.77
C PRO A 46 -9.84 0.87 -4.56
N CYS A 47 -8.78 0.08 -4.73
CA CYS A 47 -7.71 0.49 -5.63
C CYS A 47 -8.30 0.73 -7.01
N LYS A 48 -7.88 1.83 -7.67
CA LYS A 48 -8.11 1.99 -9.11
C LYS A 48 -7.72 0.67 -9.78
N ALA A 49 -8.65 0.11 -10.55
CA ALA A 49 -8.43 -1.16 -11.20
C ALA A 49 -7.08 -1.12 -11.93
N PHE A 50 -6.23 -2.12 -11.66
CA PHE A 50 -5.05 -2.35 -12.45
C PHE A 50 -5.47 -2.52 -13.91
N CYS A 51 -4.64 -2.03 -14.82
CA CYS A 51 -4.82 -2.15 -16.25
C CYS A 51 -5.30 -3.55 -16.64
N LYS A 52 -6.56 -3.67 -17.09
CA LYS A 52 -7.09 -4.96 -17.56
C LYS A 52 -6.54 -5.28 -18.95
N ASN A 53 -6.68 -4.35 -19.87
CA ASN A 53 -6.21 -4.41 -21.25
C ASN A 53 -6.07 -3.00 -21.82
N ASP A 54 -5.36 -2.91 -22.94
CA ASP A 54 -5.38 -1.72 -23.79
C ASP A 54 -6.77 -1.52 -24.39
N LYS A 55 -7.25 -0.28 -24.37
CA LYS A 55 -8.58 0.13 -24.82
C LYS A 55 -8.59 0.73 -26.22
N SER A 56 -7.41 0.98 -26.79
CA SER A 56 -7.26 1.68 -28.06
C SER A 56 -6.36 0.89 -29.00
N ARG A 57 -6.70 0.89 -30.30
CA ARG A 57 -5.85 0.31 -31.36
C ARG A 57 -4.51 1.03 -31.50
N TYR A 58 -4.45 2.29 -31.06
CA TYR A 58 -3.26 3.13 -31.13
C TYR A 58 -2.18 2.75 -30.11
N CYS A 59 -2.49 1.86 -29.16
CA CYS A 59 -1.54 1.43 -28.15
C CYS A 59 -0.36 0.63 -28.72
N LEU A 60 -0.58 -0.05 -29.85
CA LEU A 60 0.43 -0.85 -30.56
C LEU A 60 1.31 -0.01 -31.50
N ALA A 61 0.98 1.27 -31.72
CA ALA A 61 1.71 2.12 -32.66
C ALA A 61 3.06 2.54 -32.06
N PRO A 62 4.22 2.14 -32.64
CA PRO A 62 5.53 2.37 -32.03
C PRO A 62 5.86 3.86 -31.81
N ASN A 63 5.44 4.71 -32.75
CA ASN A 63 5.62 6.17 -32.68
C ASN A 63 4.81 6.84 -31.56
N LEU A 64 3.77 6.17 -31.04
CA LEU A 64 2.92 6.70 -29.97
C LEU A 64 3.38 6.27 -28.57
N LYS A 65 4.35 5.36 -28.45
CA LYS A 65 4.86 4.90 -27.15
C LYS A 65 5.39 6.05 -26.27
N LYS A 66 5.93 7.11 -26.89
CA LYS A 66 6.39 8.34 -26.19
C LYS A 66 5.30 9.02 -25.34
N TYR A 67 4.03 8.82 -25.70
CA TYR A 67 2.89 9.39 -24.98
C TYR A 67 2.52 8.60 -23.71
N CYS A 68 3.21 7.51 -23.38
CA CYS A 68 3.02 6.79 -22.11
C CYS A 68 3.31 7.65 -20.86
N LYS A 69 4.00 8.78 -21.00
CA LYS A 69 4.15 9.79 -19.93
C LYS A 69 2.86 10.58 -19.66
N ILE A 70 1.93 10.63 -20.61
CA ILE A 70 0.64 11.30 -20.48
C ILE A 70 -0.33 10.36 -19.77
N GLU A 71 -0.92 10.81 -18.65
CA GLU A 71 -1.75 9.96 -17.81
C GLU A 71 -2.97 9.38 -18.55
N GLU A 72 -3.62 10.17 -19.40
CA GLU A 72 -4.76 9.69 -20.21
C GLU A 72 -4.38 8.63 -21.23
N PHE A 73 -3.29 8.86 -21.97
CA PHE A 73 -2.78 7.87 -22.90
C PHE A 73 -2.39 6.59 -22.16
N ARG A 74 -1.71 6.72 -21.02
CA ARG A 74 -1.36 5.58 -20.16
C ARG A 74 -2.58 4.86 -19.61
N LYS A 75 -3.70 5.53 -19.31
CA LYS A 75 -4.97 4.90 -18.89
C LYS A 75 -5.59 4.06 -20.01
N ASN A 76 -5.47 4.51 -21.25
CA ASN A 76 -6.02 3.82 -22.42
C ASN A 76 -5.09 2.72 -22.94
N CYS A 77 -3.78 2.90 -22.82
CA CYS A 77 -2.74 2.01 -23.35
C CYS A 77 -1.89 1.42 -22.23
N CYS A 78 -2.55 0.99 -21.17
CA CYS A 78 -1.91 0.67 -19.92
C CYS A 78 -1.03 -0.59 -19.96
N LYS A 79 -1.27 -1.57 -20.85
CA LYS A 79 -0.38 -2.72 -21.07
C LYS A 79 0.76 -2.36 -22.00
N SER A 80 0.49 -1.59 -23.05
CA SER A 80 1.55 -1.12 -23.94
C SER A 80 2.54 -0.18 -23.24
N CYS A 81 2.08 0.53 -22.21
CA CYS A 81 2.90 1.44 -21.39
C CYS A 81 3.53 0.81 -20.14
N THR A 82 3.29 -0.48 -19.82
CA THR A 82 3.91 -1.10 -18.63
C THR A 82 5.43 -1.26 -18.73
N ASN A 83 5.97 -1.35 -19.96
CA ASN A 83 7.40 -1.49 -20.24
C ASN A 83 7.94 -0.24 -20.98
N PHE A 84 7.45 0.95 -20.62
CA PHE A 84 7.91 2.24 -21.16
C PHE A 84 8.66 3.03 -20.10
#